data_AF-A0A1A8XQT4-F1
#
_entry.id   AF-A0A1A8XQT4-F1
#
_cell.length_a   1.000
_cell.length_b   1.000
_cell.length_c   1.000
_cell.angle_alpha   90.00
_cell.angle_beta   90.00
_cell.angle_gamma   90.00
#
_symmetry.space_group_name_H-M   'P 1'
#
loop_
_entity.id
_entity.type
_entity.pdbx_description
1 polymer ?
#
loop_
_entity_poly.entity_id
_entity_poly.type
_entity_poly.pdbx_seq_one_letter_code
_entity_poly.pdbx_strand_id
1 'polypeptide(L)'
;MPGTPISQIEVTNISRHGFWLLLADEELYLPFADFPWFRSATIEHICRVEWPTDNHLFWPLLDIDLAVESIRNPAAFPLVASVTAADTAVRRDAQEAARP
;
A
#
# COMPACT_ATOMS: atom_id res chain seq x y z
N MET A 1 14.33 19.74 28.70
CA MET A 1 14.23 18.96 27.46
C MET A 1 12.77 18.59 27.27
N PRO A 2 12.04 19.12 26.28
CA PRO A 2 10.75 18.54 25.94
C PRO A 2 11.02 17.24 25.18
N GLY A 3 10.45 16.13 25.67
CA GLY A 3 10.45 14.88 24.93
C GLY A 3 9.76 15.10 23.59
N THR A 4 10.43 14.73 22.51
CA THR A 4 9.86 14.76 21.16
C THR A 4 8.52 14.02 21.19
N PRO A 5 7.42 14.60 20.67
CA PRO A 5 6.16 13.87 20.57
C PRO A 5 6.40 12.64 19.68
N ILE A 6 6.48 11.46 20.28
CA ILE A 6 6.96 10.24 19.61
C ILE A 6 5.89 9.57 18.74
N SER A 7 4.65 10.07 18.74
CA SER A 7 3.54 9.46 18.01
C SER A 7 2.78 10.50 17.20
N GLN A 8 3.35 10.93 16.07
CA GLN A 8 2.52 11.47 15.00
C GLN A 8 1.94 10.36 14.13
N ILE A 9 2.36 9.11 14.32
CA ILE A 9 1.86 7.97 13.57
C ILE A 9 1.65 6.77 14.49
N GLU A 10 0.47 6.18 14.45
CA GLU A 10 0.11 5.05 15.30
C GLU A 10 -0.84 4.09 14.58
N VAL A 11 -0.65 2.79 14.77
CA VAL A 11 -1.58 1.78 14.26
C VAL A 11 -2.70 1.57 15.29
N THR A 12 -3.91 2.04 14.99
CA THR A 12 -5.04 2.01 15.94
C THR A 12 -5.73 0.64 15.96
N ASN A 13 -5.79 -0.06 14.84
CA ASN A 13 -6.44 -1.36 14.77
C ASN A 13 -5.89 -2.24 13.65
N ILE A 14 -5.71 -3.54 13.91
CA ILE A 14 -5.31 -4.52 12.90
C ILE A 14 -6.40 -5.59 12.82
N SER A 15 -6.88 -5.85 11.62
CA SER A 15 -7.89 -6.86 11.31
C SER A 15 -7.37 -7.84 10.26
N ARG A 16 -8.09 -8.94 10.05
CA ARG A 16 -7.77 -9.92 8.99
C ARG A 16 -7.85 -9.36 7.56
N HIS A 17 -8.50 -8.21 7.38
CA HIS A 17 -8.75 -7.59 6.07
C HIS A 17 -7.82 -6.41 5.79
N GLY A 18 -7.15 -5.87 6.81
CA GLY A 18 -6.39 -4.63 6.73
C GLY A 18 -6.19 -4.02 8.11
N PHE A 19 -5.58 -2.85 8.17
CA PHE A 19 -5.34 -2.13 9.42
C PHE A 19 -5.63 -0.64 9.29
N TRP A 20 -5.83 0.00 10.43
CA TRP A 20 -6.05 1.43 10.58
C TRP A 20 -4.79 2.07 11.13
N LEU A 21 -4.45 3.22 10.55
CA LEU A 21 -3.28 4.00 10.87
C LEU A 21 -3.71 5.43 11.12
N LEU A 22 -3.51 5.92 12.34
CA LEU A 22 -3.70 7.29 12.73
C LEU A 22 -2.44 8.08 12.36
N LEU A 23 -2.58 9.01 11.43
CA LEU A 23 -1.54 9.94 10.99
C LEU A 23 -1.92 11.36 11.45
N ALA A 24 -1.16 11.91 12.39
CA ALA A 24 -1.39 13.16 13.10
C ALA A 24 -2.75 13.20 13.81
N ASP A 25 -3.83 13.46 13.07
CA ASP A 25 -5.21 13.52 13.54
C ASP A 25 -6.18 12.84 12.55
N GLU A 26 -5.65 12.07 11.59
CA GLU A 26 -6.43 11.42 10.53
C GLU A 26 -6.26 9.91 10.55
N GLU A 27 -7.38 9.19 10.60
CA GLU A 27 -7.37 7.73 10.48
C GLU A 27 -7.45 7.29 9.02
N LEU A 28 -6.41 6.58 8.60
CA LEU A 28 -6.26 6.01 7.27
C LEU A 28 -6.46 4.49 7.34
N TYR A 29 -7.33 3.97 6.47
CA TYR A 29 -7.57 2.53 6.37
C TYR A 29 -6.74 1.93 5.24
N LEU A 30 -5.93 0.92 5.56
CA LEU A 30 -5.11 0.17 4.62
C LEU A 30 -5.64 -1.27 4.48
N PRO A 31 -6.44 -1.57 3.44
CA PRO A 31 -6.90 -2.92 3.17
C PRO A 31 -5.77 -3.80 2.61
N PHE A 32 -5.61 -5.02 3.15
CA PHE A 32 -4.68 -6.03 2.62
C PHE A 32 -5.03 -6.51 1.20
N ALA A 33 -6.22 -6.17 0.69
CA ALA A 33 -6.60 -6.44 -0.69
C ALA A 33 -5.78 -5.58 -1.68
N ASP A 34 -5.59 -4.30 -1.36
CA ASP A 34 -4.80 -3.37 -2.17
C ASP A 34 -3.32 -3.44 -1.81
N PHE A 35 -3.01 -3.84 -0.57
CA PHE A 35 -1.67 -3.89 -0.01
C PHE A 35 -1.32 -5.32 0.49
N PRO A 36 -1.18 -6.31 -0.41
CA PRO A 36 -1.01 -7.72 -0.04
C PRO A 36 0.30 -8.00 0.71
N TRP A 37 1.32 -7.15 0.56
CA TRP A 37 2.59 -7.26 1.28
C TRP A 37 2.45 -7.22 2.80
N PHE A 38 1.42 -6.54 3.34
CA PHE A 38 1.18 -6.51 4.78
C PHE A 38 0.48 -7.77 5.28
N ARG A 39 -0.11 -8.59 4.39
CA ARG A 39 -0.80 -9.83 4.77
C ARG A 39 0.14 -10.86 5.40
N SER A 40 1.42 -10.81 5.03
CA SER A 40 2.47 -11.68 5.57
C SER A 40 3.31 -10.99 6.64
N ALA A 41 3.05 -9.72 6.94
CA ALA A 41 3.76 -8.96 7.95
C ALA A 41 3.26 -9.31 9.36
N THR A 42 4.17 -9.27 10.34
CA THR A 42 3.81 -9.41 11.76
C THR A 42 3.24 -8.11 12.29
N ILE A 43 2.54 -8.17 13.43
CA ILE A 43 2.04 -6.97 14.11
C ILE A 43 3.20 -6.02 14.44
N GLU A 44 4.34 -6.55 14.90
CA GLU A 44 5.54 -5.74 15.17
C GLU A 44 6.02 -4.99 13.91
N HIS A 45 6.03 -5.68 12.77
CA HIS A 45 6.41 -5.04 11.51
C HIS A 45 5.43 -3.92 11.12
N ILE A 46 4.12 -4.15 11.23
CA ILE A 46 3.10 -3.16 10.87
C ILE A 46 3.14 -1.95 11.82
N CYS A 47 3.33 -2.16 13.12
CA CYS A 47 3.42 -1.09 14.10
C CYS A 47 4.72 -0.28 13.98
N ARG A 48 5.78 -0.84 13.39
CA ARG A 48 7.07 -0.18 13.20
C ARG A 48 7.09 0.61 11.89
N VAL A 49 6.33 1.69 11.87
CA VAL A 49 6.25 2.66 10.77
C VAL A 49 7.04 3.92 11.12
N GLU A 50 7.71 4.47 10.13
CA GLU A 50 8.41 5.75 10.17
C GLU A 50 7.69 6.74 9.25
N TRP A 51 7.62 8.00 9.67
CA TRP A 51 7.02 9.08 8.89
C TRP A 51 8.10 10.14 8.62
N PRO A 52 9.05 9.87 7.69
CA PRO A 52 10.15 10.79 7.40
C PRO A 52 9.69 12.06 6.66
N THR A 53 8.54 12.02 5.99
CA THR A 53 8.01 13.15 5.21
C THR A 53 6.49 13.10 5.23
N ASP A 54 5.82 14.26 5.26
CA ASP A 54 4.36 14.34 5.38
C ASP A 54 3.59 13.49 4.34
N ASN A 55 4.16 13.30 3.14
CA ASN A 55 3.57 12.51 2.07
C ASN A 55 3.99 11.03 2.03
N HIS A 56 4.98 10.57 2.82
CA HIS A 56 5.54 9.22 2.69
C HIS A 56 5.69 8.50 4.03
N LEU A 57 5.15 7.28 4.07
CA LEU A 57 5.28 6.31 5.14
C LEU A 57 6.33 5.28 4.76
N PHE A 58 7.18 4.92 5.71
CA PHE A 58 8.20 3.91 5.50
C PHE A 58 8.14 2.85 6.58
N TRP A 59 8.06 1.59 6.18
CA TRP A 59 8.16 0.43 7.07
C TRP A 59 9.57 -0.17 6.97
N PRO A 60 10.52 0.24 7.81
CA PRO A 60 11.92 -0.21 7.73
C PRO A 60 12.10 -1.72 7.91
N LEU A 61 11.19 -2.38 8.64
CA LEU A 61 11.24 -3.83 8.85
C LEU A 61 10.71 -4.63 7.66
N LEU A 62 9.86 -4.02 6.83
CA LEU A 62 9.30 -4.65 5.64
C LEU A 62 9.96 -4.18 4.35
N ASP A 63 10.76 -3.11 4.43
CA ASP A 63 11.32 -2.39 3.29
C ASP A 63 10.21 -1.91 2.33
N ILE A 64 9.12 -1.39 2.90
CA ILE A 64 7.95 -0.89 2.15
C ILE A 64 7.87 0.62 2.31
N ASP A 65 7.86 1.34 1.19
CA ASP A 65 7.49 2.75 1.09
C ASP A 65 6.04 2.88 0.62
N LEU A 66 5.30 3.80 1.22
CA LEU A 66 3.89 4.01 0.91
C LEU A 66 3.53 5.50 1.00
N ALA A 67 3.10 6.07 -0.12
CA ALA A 67 2.65 7.45 -0.13
C ALA A 67 1.28 7.59 0.55
N VAL A 68 1.13 8.61 1.41
CA VAL A 68 -0.14 8.96 2.05
C VAL A 68 -1.21 9.27 0.99
N GLU A 69 -0.80 9.89 -0.13
CA GLU A 69 -1.69 10.16 -1.26
C GLU A 69 -2.26 8.90 -1.91
N SER A 70 -1.50 7.80 -1.95
CA SER A 70 -2.00 6.51 -2.46
C SER A 70 -3.06 5.89 -1.56
N ILE A 71 -3.02 6.17 -0.25
CA ILE A 71 -4.05 5.73 0.70
C ILE A 71 -5.30 6.62 0.59
N ARG A 72 -5.12 7.93 0.45
CA ARG A 72 -6.23 8.90 0.29
C ARG A 72 -6.93 8.77 -1.07
N ASN A 73 -6.18 8.46 -2.12
CA ASN A 73 -6.68 8.38 -3.48
C ASN A 73 -6.21 7.10 -4.19
N PRO A 74 -6.72 5.93 -3.77
CA PRO A 74 -6.33 4.64 -4.34
C PRO A 74 -6.70 4.52 -5.83
N ALA A 75 -7.66 5.32 -6.31
CA ALA A 75 -8.05 5.36 -7.73
C ALA A 75 -7.02 6.05 -8.64
N ALA A 76 -6.18 6.93 -8.08
CA ALA A 76 -5.14 7.63 -8.84
C ALA A 76 -3.85 6.80 -9.00
N PHE A 77 -3.60 5.88 -8.06
CA PHE A 77 -2.39 5.06 -8.02
C PHE A 77 -2.76 3.59 -7.82
N PRO A 78 -3.12 2.86 -8.90
CA PRO A 78 -3.27 1.41 -8.82
C PRO A 78 -1.90 0.78 -8.53
N LEU A 79 -1.65 0.49 -7.25
CA LEU A 79 -0.40 -0.12 -6.76
C LEU A 79 -0.30 -1.61 -7.11
N VAL A 80 -1.42 -2.21 -7.51
CA VAL A 80 -1.42 -3.46 -8.23
C VAL A 80 -1.35 -3.09 -9.70
N ALA A 81 -0.20 -3.38 -10.34
CA ALA A 81 -0.16 -3.54 -11.79
C ALA A 81 -1.12 -4.69 -12.11
N SER A 82 -2.39 -4.35 -12.24
CA SER A 82 -3.35 -5.26 -12.78
C SER A 82 -2.79 -5.60 -14.14
N VAL A 83 -2.37 -6.86 -14.31
CA VAL A 83 -2.43 -7.51 -15.62
C VAL A 83 -3.92 -7.58 -15.94
N THR A 84 -4.55 -6.42 -16.14
CA THR A 84 -5.83 -6.29 -16.76
C THR A 84 -5.54 -6.72 -18.17
N ALA A 85 -5.87 -7.98 -18.47
CA ALA A 85 -6.44 -8.57 -19.70
C ALA A 85 -6.40 -7.78 -21.04
N ALA A 86 -5.50 -6.83 -21.23
CA ALA A 86 -5.16 -6.21 -22.50
C ALA A 86 -4.13 -7.09 -23.24
N ASP A 87 -3.46 -8.01 -22.53
CA ASP A 87 -2.58 -9.02 -23.15
C ASP A 87 -3.36 -10.11 -23.90
N THR A 88 -4.69 -10.19 -23.75
CA THR A 88 -5.50 -11.15 -24.52
C THR A 88 -5.90 -10.61 -25.90
N ALA A 89 -5.80 -9.29 -26.13
CA ALA A 89 -6.08 -8.69 -27.44
C ALA A 89 -4.88 -8.76 -28.38
N VAL A 90 -3.65 -8.59 -27.86
CA VAL A 90 -2.42 -8.63 -28.68
C VAL A 90 -2.10 -10.02 -29.24
N ARG A 91 -2.51 -11.10 -28.55
CA ARG A 91 -2.26 -12.47 -29.03
C ARG A 91 -3.22 -12.95 -30.12
N ARG A 92 -4.37 -12.30 -30.30
CA ARG A 92 -5.33 -12.69 -31.36
C ARG A 92 -4.93 -12.13 -32.72
N ASP A 93 -4.31 -10.96 -32.76
CA ASP A 93 -3.90 -10.31 -34.01
C ASP A 93 -2.71 -11.04 -34.68
N ALA A 94 -1.77 -11.57 -33.88
CA ALA A 94 -0.60 -12.28 -34.39
C ALA A 94 -0.88 -13.72 -34.89
N GLN A 95 -2.05 -14.29 -34.58
CA GLN A 95 -2.40 -15.66 -34.99
C GLN A 95 -3.25 -15.69 -36.28
N GLU A 96 -3.75 -14.53 -36.75
CA GLU A 96 -4.53 -14.43 -37.99
C GLU A 96 -3.67 -14.17 -39.24
N ALA A 97 -2.44 -13.66 -39.08
CA ALA A 97 -1.50 -13.41 -40.19
C ALA A 97 -0.75 -14.67 -40.70
N ALA A 98 -1.03 -15.85 -40.14
CA ALA A 98 -0.30 -17.08 -40.45
C ALA A 98 -1.23 -18.28 -40.67
N ARG A 99 -2.04 -18.24 -41.74
CA ARG A 99 -2.54 -19.43 -42.47
C ARG A 99 -3.26 -19.01 -43.77
N PRO A 100 -3.30 -19.91 -44.77
CA PRO A 100 -2.55 -19.85 -46.04
C PRO A 100 -3.19 -19.03 -47.17
#